data_AF-A0A6N6KN85-F1
#
_entry.id   AF-A0A6N6KN85-F1
#
_cell.length_a   1.000
_cell.length_b   1.000
_cell.length_c   1.000
_cell.angle_alpha   90.00
_cell.angle_beta   90.00
_cell.angle_gamma   90.00
#
_symmetry.space_group_name_H-M   'P 1'
#
loop_
_entity.id
_entity.type
_entity.pdbx_description
1 polymer ?
#
loop_
_entity_poly.entity_id
_entity_poly.type
_entity_poly.pdbx_seq_one_letter_code
_entity_poly.pdbx_strand_id
1 'polypeptide(L)'
;MEPKKAIKEKLKPNIMAEKKGGEKAKGFKHFLTTIISSRKLKASQRLSNHLPQLVGPIEYYKSLSELTEEEKTWLKSAESKIAEINQARLDLNSETGWKIYKQLRRELLTLDYKYRKAYCINEAMTIFYESNKKIKPGSWRIKTINSLLAIPDPTEEKIEEIKKVLESSALEDKELSKKILDLIPKADDGTKVKNIFNPDVPLENIVYAAKILDEYQDNFYADLEAFNNRIQLLGKLVFLSLLIWILFAPNLGHFPNAKDLSEAVIEKQAEAFWEAVHAKDSVTLQQNEEEEPPVPAVDKDSLDQGGDESSATQETSESQTDTLPADPPSVDTPEIESIIPDTPQTNNSSMDQPLGSAKKDSPKKNVPDKKETTPDKKAAKPDKDPNKQKISWWKKHYEARRLSLFVILTGFIGSLVSAFLRSIKIGEKAFIPNKFFGRSVMNARLMLSTASALAIYIFLSTGVIFIFQGPISFELLLTFAFVAGFSERLILRSVEKLTKEELYMGRKKKD
;
A
#
# COMPACT_ATOMS: atom_id res chain seq x y z
N MET A 1 21.25 -25.13 29.36
CA MET A 1 21.74 -24.12 28.38
C MET A 1 20.62 -23.12 28.14
N GLU A 2 20.87 -21.81 28.25
CA GLU A 2 19.85 -20.83 27.86
C GLU A 2 19.46 -21.03 26.38
N PRO A 3 18.16 -21.08 26.03
CA PRO A 3 17.72 -21.30 24.65
C PRO A 3 18.28 -20.26 23.68
N LYS A 4 18.53 -19.03 24.16
CA LYS A 4 19.19 -17.97 23.39
C LYS A 4 20.63 -18.35 22.98
N LYS A 5 21.36 -19.08 23.82
CA LYS A 5 22.75 -19.48 23.59
C LYS A 5 22.84 -20.62 22.57
N ALA A 6 21.99 -21.64 22.72
CA ALA A 6 21.89 -22.76 21.78
C ALA A 6 21.48 -22.31 20.36
N ILE A 7 20.54 -21.37 20.25
CA ILE A 7 20.13 -20.81 18.96
C ILE A 7 21.26 -19.98 18.33
N LYS A 8 21.96 -19.15 19.12
CA LYS A 8 23.13 -18.39 18.64
C LYS A 8 24.26 -19.30 18.14
N GLU A 9 24.44 -20.45 18.77
CA GLU A 9 25.48 -21.41 18.41
C GLU A 9 25.16 -22.16 17.11
N LYS A 10 23.91 -22.65 16.93
CA LYS A 10 23.44 -23.20 15.64
C LYS A 10 23.50 -22.19 14.50
N LEU A 11 23.37 -20.90 14.81
CA LEU A 11 23.42 -19.80 13.84
C LEU A 11 24.84 -19.36 13.46
N LYS A 12 25.90 -19.88 14.11
CA LYS A 12 27.26 -19.65 13.63
C LYS A 12 27.40 -20.36 12.28
N PRO A 13 27.55 -19.63 11.16
CA PRO A 13 27.72 -20.28 9.87
C PRO A 13 28.97 -21.17 9.94
N ASN A 14 28.84 -22.41 9.48
CA ASN A 14 29.97 -23.30 9.30
C ASN A 14 30.82 -22.77 8.13
N ILE A 15 31.66 -21.77 8.40
CA ILE A 15 32.42 -20.99 7.41
C ILE A 15 33.53 -21.84 6.73
N MET A 16 33.78 -23.05 7.21
CA MET A 16 34.95 -23.84 6.81
C MET A 16 34.84 -24.55 5.45
N ALA A 17 33.66 -24.61 4.80
CA ALA A 17 33.45 -25.50 3.64
C ALA A 17 32.84 -24.82 2.41
N GLU A 18 33.51 -23.82 1.80
CA GLU A 18 33.18 -23.40 0.42
C GLU A 18 34.32 -22.56 -0.21
N LYS A 19 35.28 -23.24 -0.85
CA LYS A 19 36.53 -22.62 -1.35
C LYS A 19 36.48 -22.06 -2.79
N LYS A 20 35.34 -21.98 -3.49
CA LYS A 20 35.31 -21.59 -4.93
C LYS A 20 34.30 -20.52 -5.37
N GLY A 21 33.76 -19.72 -4.45
CA GLY A 21 32.97 -18.52 -4.81
C GLY A 21 33.79 -17.24 -4.69
N GLY A 22 33.76 -16.35 -5.69
CA GLY A 22 34.40 -15.03 -5.63
C GLY A 22 33.92 -14.22 -4.42
N GLU A 23 34.79 -13.39 -3.84
CA GLU A 23 34.55 -12.67 -2.57
C GLU A 23 33.24 -11.87 -2.55
N LYS A 24 32.83 -11.30 -3.68
CA LYS A 24 31.55 -10.56 -3.82
C LYS A 24 30.33 -11.47 -3.67
N ALA A 25 30.38 -12.69 -4.20
CA ALA A 25 29.31 -13.67 -4.05
C ALA A 25 29.22 -14.18 -2.61
N LYS A 26 30.36 -14.34 -1.93
CA LYS A 26 30.42 -14.69 -0.49
C LYS A 26 29.78 -13.63 0.40
N GLY A 27 30.08 -12.34 0.16
CA GLY A 27 29.48 -11.23 0.91
C GLY A 27 27.97 -11.16 0.77
N PHE A 28 27.45 -11.32 -0.46
CA PHE A 28 26.01 -11.30 -0.71
C PHE A 28 25.29 -12.53 -0.13
N LYS A 29 25.87 -13.74 -0.28
CA LYS A 29 25.34 -14.97 0.34
C LYS A 29 25.29 -14.82 1.86
N HIS A 30 26.36 -14.31 2.48
CA HIS A 30 26.41 -14.05 3.92
C HIS A 30 25.32 -13.06 4.35
N PHE A 31 25.17 -11.94 3.65
CA PHE A 31 24.12 -10.96 3.93
C PHE A 31 22.70 -11.56 3.86
N LEU A 32 22.39 -12.34 2.81
CA LEU A 32 21.10 -13.01 2.70
C LEU A 32 20.88 -14.02 3.82
N THR A 33 21.89 -14.83 4.17
CA THR A 33 21.79 -15.77 5.28
C THR A 33 21.56 -15.06 6.62
N THR A 34 22.16 -13.89 6.84
CA THR A 34 21.97 -13.07 8.04
C THR A 34 20.56 -12.47 8.11
N ILE A 35 20.00 -12.00 6.98
CA ILE A 35 18.63 -11.49 6.96
C ILE A 35 17.62 -12.61 7.20
N ILE A 36 17.75 -13.74 6.48
CA ILE A 36 16.83 -14.87 6.59
C ILE A 36 16.88 -15.43 8.01
N SER A 37 18.07 -15.61 8.58
CA SER A 37 18.22 -16.07 9.96
C SER A 37 17.62 -15.10 10.97
N SER A 38 17.75 -13.78 10.77
CA SER A 38 17.15 -12.79 11.67
C SER A 38 15.61 -12.87 11.69
N ARG A 39 14.97 -13.15 10.55
CA ARG A 39 13.51 -13.29 10.46
C ARG A 39 13.03 -14.55 11.15
N LYS A 40 13.65 -15.70 10.82
CA LYS A 40 13.34 -16.98 11.47
C LYS A 40 13.57 -16.93 12.97
N LEU A 41 14.63 -16.25 13.42
CA LEU A 41 14.92 -16.01 14.83
C LEU A 41 13.83 -15.18 15.51
N LYS A 42 13.37 -14.09 14.88
CA LYS A 42 12.26 -13.28 15.42
C LYS A 42 10.96 -14.07 15.50
N ALA A 43 10.65 -14.88 14.49
CA ALA A 43 9.45 -15.73 14.50
C ALA A 43 9.52 -16.81 15.60
N SER A 44 10.68 -17.46 15.75
CA SER A 44 11.00 -18.39 16.84
C SER A 44 10.89 -17.72 18.23
N GLN A 45 11.38 -16.49 18.38
CA GLN A 45 11.28 -15.74 19.63
C GLN A 45 9.82 -15.37 19.96
N ARG A 46 9.01 -14.99 18.97
CA ARG A 46 7.58 -14.74 19.19
C ARG A 46 6.87 -16.01 19.68
N LEU A 47 7.10 -17.13 19.00
CA LEU A 47 6.53 -18.42 19.41
C LEU A 47 6.94 -18.76 20.85
N SER A 48 8.20 -18.49 21.23
CA SER A 48 8.67 -18.66 22.60
C SER A 48 7.93 -17.81 23.64
N ASN A 49 7.50 -16.60 23.28
CA ASN A 49 6.78 -15.71 24.17
C ASN A 49 5.31 -16.13 24.36
N HIS A 50 4.75 -16.84 23.38
CA HIS A 50 3.38 -17.36 23.44
C HIS A 50 3.29 -18.74 24.09
N LEU A 51 4.37 -19.52 24.09
CA LEU A 51 4.39 -20.87 24.65
C LEU A 51 3.88 -20.97 26.11
N PRO A 52 4.17 -20.01 27.02
CA PRO A 52 3.60 -20.03 28.38
C PRO A 52 2.07 -20.06 28.42
N GLN A 53 1.40 -19.52 27.39
CA GLN A 53 -0.06 -19.54 27.27
C GLN A 53 -0.62 -20.96 27.06
N LEU A 54 0.20 -21.94 26.66
CA LEU A 54 -0.18 -23.35 26.59
C LEU A 54 0.35 -24.15 27.78
N VAL A 55 1.60 -23.88 28.19
CA VAL A 55 2.27 -24.65 29.25
C VAL A 55 1.56 -24.49 30.59
N GLY A 56 1.21 -23.24 30.98
CA GLY A 56 0.54 -22.98 32.25
C GLY A 56 -0.80 -23.74 32.39
N PRO A 57 -1.72 -23.62 31.41
CA PRO A 57 -2.91 -24.44 31.32
C PRO A 57 -2.69 -25.95 31.44
N ILE A 58 -1.72 -26.48 30.70
CA ILE A 58 -1.45 -27.92 30.69
C ILE A 58 -0.90 -28.39 32.04
N GLU A 59 -0.07 -27.59 32.70
CA GLU A 59 0.40 -27.85 34.08
C GLU A 59 -0.74 -27.78 35.11
N TYR A 60 -1.66 -26.82 34.95
CA TYR A 60 -2.88 -26.76 35.76
C TYR A 60 -3.71 -28.05 35.61
N TYR A 61 -3.93 -28.51 34.38
CA TYR A 61 -4.69 -29.74 34.17
C TYR A 61 -4.01 -30.97 34.76
N LYS A 62 -2.68 -31.07 34.68
CA LYS A 62 -1.94 -32.17 35.31
C LYS A 62 -2.10 -32.23 36.84
N SER A 63 -2.36 -31.09 37.49
CA SER A 63 -2.53 -31.06 38.95
C SER A 63 -3.93 -31.47 39.40
N LEU A 64 -4.89 -31.56 38.49
CA LEU A 64 -6.24 -32.03 38.80
C LEU A 64 -6.24 -33.55 39.04
N SER A 65 -6.80 -33.97 40.17
CA SER A 65 -6.96 -35.38 40.52
C SER A 65 -8.07 -36.09 39.74
N GLU A 66 -9.04 -35.33 39.21
CA GLU A 66 -10.30 -35.83 38.63
C GLU A 66 -10.36 -35.66 37.10
N LEU A 67 -9.38 -36.24 36.40
CA LEU A 67 -9.40 -36.32 34.94
C LEU A 67 -9.89 -37.69 34.48
N THR A 68 -10.72 -37.70 33.44
CA THR A 68 -11.10 -38.92 32.73
C THR A 68 -9.88 -39.52 32.00
N GLU A 69 -9.93 -40.81 31.66
CA GLU A 69 -8.84 -41.47 30.94
C GLU A 69 -8.59 -40.88 29.54
N GLU A 70 -9.65 -40.38 28.88
CA GLU A 70 -9.54 -39.65 27.62
C GLU A 70 -8.76 -38.34 27.79
N GLU A 71 -9.05 -37.59 28.85
CA GLU A 71 -8.37 -36.32 29.15
C GLU A 71 -6.91 -36.54 29.56
N LYS A 72 -6.61 -37.62 30.30
CA LYS A 72 -5.23 -38.04 30.60
C LYS A 72 -4.47 -38.40 29.32
N THR A 73 -5.14 -39.08 28.38
CA THR A 73 -4.55 -39.44 27.08
C THR A 73 -4.29 -38.19 26.24
N TRP A 74 -5.24 -37.25 26.22
CA TRP A 74 -5.07 -35.96 25.59
C TRP A 74 -3.91 -35.17 26.19
N LEU A 75 -3.76 -35.16 27.53
CA LEU A 75 -2.65 -34.46 28.21
C LEU A 75 -1.28 -34.98 27.76
N LYS A 76 -1.10 -36.29 27.66
CA LYS A 76 0.13 -36.90 27.14
C LYS A 76 0.40 -36.45 25.69
N SER A 77 -0.64 -36.39 24.86
CA SER A 77 -0.54 -35.89 23.48
C SER A 77 -0.17 -34.40 23.44
N ALA A 78 -0.76 -33.59 24.31
CA ALA A 78 -0.46 -32.17 24.46
C ALA A 78 1.00 -31.91 24.88
N GLU A 79 1.54 -32.71 25.80
CA GLU A 79 2.97 -32.66 26.17
C GLU A 79 3.89 -32.98 24.99
N SER A 80 3.57 -34.01 24.21
CA SER A 80 4.30 -34.34 22.98
C SER A 80 4.29 -33.16 22.01
N LYS A 81 3.12 -32.55 21.79
CA LYS A 81 3.00 -31.36 20.93
C LYS A 81 3.81 -30.17 21.46
N ILE A 82 3.87 -29.94 22.76
CA ILE A 82 4.76 -28.90 23.35
C ILE A 82 6.23 -29.22 23.05
N ALA A 83 6.65 -30.48 23.16
CA ALA A 83 8.00 -30.89 22.82
C ALA A 83 8.29 -30.65 21.32
N GLU A 84 7.36 -30.98 20.43
CA GLU A 84 7.45 -30.71 18.99
C GLU A 84 7.52 -29.21 18.68
N ILE A 85 6.72 -28.37 19.36
CA ILE A 85 6.79 -26.90 19.22
C ILE A 85 8.18 -26.39 19.63
N ASN A 86 8.72 -26.89 20.75
CA ASN A 86 10.06 -26.54 21.21
C ASN A 86 11.15 -27.00 20.22
N GLN A 87 11.01 -28.19 19.64
CA GLN A 87 11.93 -28.69 18.63
C GLN A 87 11.87 -27.84 17.36
N ALA A 88 10.68 -27.55 16.85
CA ALA A 88 10.47 -26.67 15.69
C ALA A 88 11.08 -25.28 15.92
N ARG A 89 10.99 -24.76 17.15
CA ARG A 89 11.65 -23.50 17.56
C ARG A 89 13.18 -23.59 17.50
N LEU A 90 13.76 -24.69 18.00
CA LEU A 90 15.22 -24.94 17.97
C LEU A 90 15.76 -25.18 16.56
N ASP A 91 14.91 -25.65 15.65
CA ASP A 91 15.24 -25.87 14.25
C ASP A 91 14.91 -24.66 13.37
N LEU A 92 14.46 -23.56 13.98
CA LEU A 92 14.05 -22.32 13.29
C LEU A 92 12.94 -22.56 12.23
N ASN A 93 12.16 -23.62 12.41
CA ASN A 93 10.97 -23.95 11.62
C ASN A 93 9.73 -23.38 12.31
N SER A 94 9.63 -22.05 12.32
CA SER A 94 8.56 -21.34 13.03
C SER A 94 7.17 -21.65 12.46
N GLU A 95 7.05 -21.93 11.16
CA GLU A 95 5.77 -22.24 10.53
C GLU A 95 5.14 -23.52 11.09
N THR A 96 5.94 -24.60 11.17
CA THR A 96 5.50 -25.86 11.79
C THR A 96 5.15 -25.65 13.26
N GLY A 97 5.99 -24.91 14.00
CA GLY A 97 5.74 -24.60 15.41
C GLY A 97 4.45 -23.81 15.64
N TRP A 98 4.15 -22.81 14.80
CA TRP A 98 2.90 -22.03 14.88
C TRP A 98 1.67 -22.86 14.53
N LYS A 99 1.77 -23.75 13.53
CA LYS A 99 0.68 -24.65 13.15
C LYS A 99 0.29 -25.58 14.31
N ILE A 100 1.28 -26.21 14.95
CA ILE A 100 1.07 -27.08 16.11
C ILE A 100 0.54 -26.27 17.29
N TYR A 101 1.10 -25.09 17.56
CA TYR A 101 0.64 -24.18 18.61
C TYR A 101 -0.85 -23.83 18.46
N LYS A 102 -1.27 -23.39 17.28
CA LYS A 102 -2.66 -23.01 17.00
C LYS A 102 -3.62 -24.20 17.14
N GLN A 103 -3.20 -25.37 16.66
CA GLN A 103 -3.98 -26.58 16.84
C GLN A 103 -4.15 -26.93 18.33
N LEU A 104 -3.06 -26.96 19.09
CA LEU A 104 -3.09 -27.29 20.51
C LEU A 104 -3.91 -26.27 21.32
N ARG A 105 -3.82 -24.98 20.97
CA ARG A 105 -4.66 -23.91 21.55
C ARG A 105 -6.16 -24.19 21.35
N ARG A 106 -6.58 -24.60 20.16
CA ARG A 106 -8.00 -24.92 19.90
C ARG A 106 -8.48 -26.17 20.66
N GLU A 107 -7.62 -27.18 20.77
CA GLU A 107 -7.92 -28.37 21.57
C GLU A 107 -8.06 -28.01 23.06
N LEU A 108 -7.17 -27.14 23.57
CA LEU A 108 -7.21 -26.65 24.95
C LEU A 108 -8.52 -25.93 25.29
N LEU A 109 -9.09 -25.16 24.35
CA LEU A 109 -10.38 -24.49 24.56
C LEU A 109 -11.52 -25.45 24.91
N THR A 110 -11.44 -26.70 24.45
CA THR A 110 -12.46 -27.71 24.78
C THR A 110 -12.42 -28.08 26.26
N LEU A 111 -11.23 -28.19 26.83
CA LEU A 111 -11.04 -28.45 28.26
C LEU A 111 -11.26 -27.21 29.12
N ASP A 112 -10.86 -26.05 28.62
CA ASP A 112 -11.13 -24.77 29.28
C ASP A 112 -12.62 -24.56 29.44
N TYR A 113 -13.43 -24.97 28.48
CA TYR A 113 -14.87 -24.81 28.59
C TYR A 113 -15.46 -25.61 29.75
N LYS A 114 -14.92 -26.81 29.97
CA LYS A 114 -15.36 -27.72 31.04
C LYS A 114 -14.88 -27.28 32.42
N TYR A 115 -13.62 -26.88 32.55
CA TYR A 115 -12.98 -26.65 33.85
C TYR A 115 -12.72 -25.16 34.17
N ARG A 116 -12.66 -24.30 33.16
CA ARG A 116 -12.25 -22.89 33.26
C ARG A 116 -13.10 -21.98 32.34
N LYS A 117 -14.43 -22.04 32.47
CA LYS A 117 -15.39 -21.32 31.59
C LYS A 117 -15.03 -19.83 31.40
N ALA A 118 -14.58 -19.16 32.47
CA ALA A 118 -14.14 -17.76 32.41
C ALA A 118 -12.98 -17.52 31.41
N TYR A 119 -12.07 -18.48 31.28
CA TYR A 119 -10.96 -18.40 30.32
C TYR A 119 -11.46 -18.49 28.88
N CYS A 120 -12.41 -19.38 28.58
CA CYS A 120 -13.04 -19.44 27.26
C CYS A 120 -13.75 -18.15 26.87
N ILE A 121 -14.45 -17.54 27.84
CA ILE A 121 -15.12 -16.24 27.67
C ILE A 121 -14.08 -15.16 27.31
N ASN A 122 -12.98 -15.10 28.05
CA ASN A 122 -11.88 -14.17 27.77
C ASN A 122 -11.23 -14.41 26.39
N GLU A 123 -11.02 -15.66 26.03
CA GLU A 123 -10.48 -16.01 24.72
C GLU A 123 -11.43 -15.58 23.58
N ALA A 124 -12.72 -15.83 23.74
CA ALA A 124 -13.72 -15.47 22.75
C ALA A 124 -13.82 -13.94 22.58
N MET A 125 -13.73 -13.17 23.67
CA MET A 125 -13.59 -11.71 23.61
C MET A 125 -12.31 -11.28 22.89
N THR A 126 -11.20 -11.95 23.17
CA THR A 126 -9.92 -11.69 22.48
C THR A 126 -10.04 -11.95 20.98
N ILE A 127 -10.65 -13.07 20.57
CA ILE A 127 -10.90 -13.41 19.16
C ILE A 127 -11.80 -12.35 18.50
N PHE A 128 -12.89 -11.96 19.18
CA PHE A 128 -13.80 -10.95 18.69
C PHE A 128 -13.08 -9.62 18.46
N TYR A 129 -12.32 -9.14 19.44
CA TYR A 129 -11.56 -7.89 19.33
C TYR A 129 -10.47 -7.95 18.26
N GLU A 130 -9.66 -9.02 18.26
CA GLU A 130 -8.59 -9.18 17.27
C GLU A 130 -9.15 -9.24 15.85
N SER A 131 -10.31 -9.89 15.66
CA SER A 131 -10.94 -9.97 14.35
C SER A 131 -11.40 -8.60 13.85
N ASN A 132 -12.07 -7.81 14.71
CA ASN A 132 -12.50 -6.46 14.37
C ASN A 132 -11.32 -5.50 14.14
N LYS A 133 -10.19 -5.72 14.81
CA LYS A 133 -8.98 -4.91 14.65
C LYS A 133 -8.14 -5.29 13.42
N LYS A 134 -8.00 -6.58 13.12
CA LYS A 134 -7.03 -7.08 12.12
C LYS A 134 -7.69 -7.42 10.78
N ILE A 135 -8.97 -7.74 10.75
CA ILE A 135 -9.69 -8.11 9.53
C ILE A 135 -10.33 -6.86 8.91
N LYS A 136 -10.29 -6.74 7.57
CA LYS A 136 -10.93 -5.64 6.86
C LYS A 136 -12.44 -5.58 7.21
N PRO A 137 -12.97 -4.41 7.60
CA PRO A 137 -14.39 -4.23 7.85
C PRO A 137 -15.25 -4.69 6.67
N GLY A 138 -16.34 -5.40 6.95
CA GLY A 138 -17.27 -5.92 5.95
C GLY A 138 -16.84 -7.20 5.24
N SER A 139 -15.66 -7.77 5.52
CA SER A 139 -15.31 -9.08 4.98
C SER A 139 -16.26 -10.18 5.50
N TRP A 140 -16.42 -11.26 4.74
CA TRP A 140 -17.27 -12.37 5.19
C TRP A 140 -16.75 -12.98 6.50
N ARG A 141 -15.42 -13.04 6.70
CA ARG A 141 -14.80 -13.60 7.92
C ARG A 141 -15.18 -12.83 9.18
N ILE A 142 -15.12 -11.50 9.14
CA ILE A 142 -15.50 -10.66 10.28
C ILE A 142 -17.01 -10.75 10.53
N LYS A 143 -17.83 -10.82 9.48
CA LYS A 143 -19.28 -11.05 9.61
C LYS A 143 -19.57 -12.40 10.28
N THR A 144 -18.90 -13.47 9.86
CA THR A 144 -19.06 -14.81 10.43
C THR A 144 -18.56 -14.87 11.88
N ILE A 145 -17.39 -14.29 12.18
CA ILE A 145 -16.91 -14.24 13.58
C ILE A 145 -17.88 -13.45 14.46
N ASN A 146 -18.37 -12.30 13.97
CA ASN A 146 -19.35 -11.51 14.72
C ASN A 146 -20.67 -12.27 14.89
N SER A 147 -21.17 -13.00 13.87
CA SER A 147 -22.39 -13.79 14.04
C SER A 147 -22.23 -14.99 14.98
N LEU A 148 -21.02 -15.52 15.13
CA LEU A 148 -20.73 -16.63 16.04
C LEU A 148 -20.58 -16.17 17.50
N LEU A 149 -20.04 -14.96 17.72
CA LEU A 149 -19.61 -14.49 19.03
C LEU A 149 -20.43 -13.32 19.61
N ALA A 150 -21.16 -12.57 18.78
CA ALA A 150 -21.91 -11.40 19.25
C ALA A 150 -23.34 -11.76 19.71
N ILE A 151 -23.80 -11.02 20.71
CA ILE A 151 -25.23 -10.83 21.00
C ILE A 151 -25.73 -9.77 20.01
N PRO A 152 -26.71 -10.09 19.14
CA PRO A 152 -27.46 -9.05 18.45
C PRO A 152 -28.26 -8.25 19.50
N ASP A 153 -28.06 -6.93 19.55
CA ASP A 153 -28.78 -5.99 20.42
C ASP A 153 -28.76 -6.35 21.93
N PRO A 154 -27.59 -6.27 22.58
CA PRO A 154 -27.42 -6.60 24.00
C PRO A 154 -28.19 -5.61 24.90
N THR A 155 -28.93 -6.14 25.87
CA THR A 155 -29.59 -5.34 26.93
C THR A 155 -28.56 -4.82 27.94
N GLU A 156 -28.83 -3.68 28.60
CA GLU A 156 -27.95 -3.11 29.63
C GLU A 156 -27.65 -4.10 30.76
N GLU A 157 -28.64 -4.92 31.16
CA GLU A 157 -28.47 -5.97 32.16
C GLU A 157 -27.41 -7.01 31.77
N LYS A 158 -27.41 -7.45 30.50
CA LYS A 158 -26.40 -8.41 29.99
C LYS A 158 -25.01 -7.78 29.92
N ILE A 159 -24.91 -6.49 29.63
CA ILE A 159 -23.63 -5.76 29.66
C ILE A 159 -23.06 -5.78 31.09
N GLU A 160 -23.90 -5.51 32.09
CA GLU A 160 -23.48 -5.49 33.49
C GLU A 160 -23.11 -6.89 34.02
N GLU A 161 -23.81 -7.93 33.54
CA GLU A 161 -23.44 -9.32 33.82
C GLU A 161 -22.06 -9.67 33.24
N ILE A 162 -21.78 -9.29 31.98
CA ILE A 162 -20.46 -9.50 31.36
C ILE A 162 -19.37 -8.78 32.14
N LYS A 163 -19.61 -7.55 32.60
CA LYS A 163 -18.66 -6.83 33.46
C LYS A 163 -18.39 -7.58 34.75
N LYS A 164 -19.42 -8.09 35.44
CA LYS A 164 -19.26 -8.87 36.67
C LYS A 164 -18.48 -10.17 36.45
N VAL A 165 -18.72 -10.87 35.34
CA VAL A 165 -17.96 -12.07 34.96
C VAL A 165 -16.49 -11.71 34.68
N LEU A 166 -16.25 -10.59 33.98
CA LEU A 166 -14.90 -10.08 33.72
C LEU A 166 -14.16 -9.70 35.01
N GLU A 167 -14.82 -8.99 35.93
CA GLU A 167 -14.26 -8.56 37.20
C GLU A 167 -13.96 -9.74 38.15
N SER A 168 -14.82 -10.76 38.17
CA SER A 168 -14.58 -11.99 38.95
C SER A 168 -13.47 -12.86 38.33
N SER A 169 -13.35 -12.87 37.00
CA SER A 169 -12.23 -13.52 36.30
C SER A 169 -10.90 -12.76 36.44
N ALA A 170 -10.94 -11.46 36.77
CA ALA A 170 -9.77 -10.58 36.90
C ALA A 170 -8.84 -10.92 38.08
N LEU A 171 -9.11 -12.00 38.82
CA LEU A 171 -8.19 -12.52 39.83
C LEU A 171 -6.86 -13.01 39.25
N GLU A 172 -6.79 -13.37 37.95
CA GLU A 172 -5.56 -13.91 37.34
C GLU A 172 -4.85 -12.94 36.36
N ASP A 173 -5.55 -12.06 35.64
CA ASP A 173 -4.91 -11.09 34.71
C ASP A 173 -5.65 -9.73 34.66
N LYS A 174 -5.44 -8.92 35.72
CA LYS A 174 -6.08 -7.59 35.88
C LYS A 174 -5.82 -6.63 34.72
N GLU A 175 -4.68 -6.73 34.05
CA GLU A 175 -4.32 -5.79 32.97
C GLU A 175 -5.12 -6.07 31.70
N LEU A 176 -5.32 -7.35 31.37
CA LEU A 176 -6.13 -7.77 30.23
C LEU A 176 -7.61 -7.46 30.46
N SER A 177 -8.16 -7.79 31.63
CA SER A 177 -9.56 -7.47 31.97
C SER A 177 -9.82 -5.97 31.90
N LYS A 178 -8.89 -5.13 32.38
CA LYS A 178 -9.00 -3.68 32.26
C LYS A 178 -8.99 -3.21 30.80
N LYS A 179 -8.08 -3.73 29.97
CA LYS A 179 -8.06 -3.40 28.53
C LYS A 179 -9.35 -3.80 27.83
N ILE A 180 -9.93 -4.95 28.19
CA ILE A 180 -11.20 -5.41 27.61
C ILE A 180 -12.35 -4.50 28.07
N LEU A 181 -12.41 -4.15 29.36
CA LEU A 181 -13.39 -3.21 29.91
C LEU A 181 -13.31 -1.83 29.25
N ASP A 182 -12.09 -1.31 29.03
CA ASP A 182 -11.86 -0.03 28.35
C ASP A 182 -12.26 -0.05 26.86
N LEU A 183 -12.40 -1.24 26.27
CA LEU A 183 -12.80 -1.44 24.86
C LEU A 183 -14.29 -1.66 24.70
N ILE A 184 -15.03 -1.94 25.77
CA ILE A 184 -16.49 -1.89 25.75
C ILE A 184 -16.83 -0.40 25.59
N PRO A 185 -17.45 0.01 24.47
CA PRO A 185 -17.78 1.41 24.25
C PRO A 185 -18.60 1.91 25.44
N LYS A 186 -18.18 3.05 26.00
CA LYS A 186 -18.95 3.72 27.05
C LYS A 186 -20.33 4.02 26.45
N ALA A 187 -21.38 3.60 27.13
CA ALA A 187 -22.75 3.74 26.65
C ALA A 187 -23.21 5.22 26.56
N ASP A 188 -22.39 6.17 27.00
CA ASP A 188 -22.73 7.58 27.17
C ASP A 188 -22.94 8.36 25.86
N ASP A 189 -22.50 7.83 24.71
CA ASP A 189 -22.40 8.60 23.46
C ASP A 189 -23.69 8.54 22.60
N GLY A 190 -24.75 7.87 23.07
CA GLY A 190 -25.99 7.67 22.29
C GLY A 190 -25.82 6.83 21.00
N THR A 191 -24.62 6.33 20.74
CA THR A 191 -24.33 5.48 19.59
C THR A 191 -24.75 4.06 19.94
N LYS A 192 -25.81 3.54 19.31
CA LYS A 192 -26.25 2.15 19.52
C LYS A 192 -25.05 1.21 19.37
N VAL A 193 -24.65 0.56 20.47
CA VAL A 193 -23.56 -0.42 20.49
C VAL A 193 -24.03 -1.64 19.71
N LYS A 194 -23.79 -1.65 18.41
CA LYS A 194 -24.08 -2.81 17.57
C LYS A 194 -23.03 -3.88 17.87
N ASN A 195 -23.47 -4.96 18.53
CA ASN A 195 -22.72 -6.20 18.82
C ASN A 195 -21.81 -6.12 20.05
N ILE A 196 -22.26 -6.67 21.17
CA ILE A 196 -21.42 -6.98 22.34
C ILE A 196 -21.23 -8.50 22.39
N PHE A 197 -20.12 -8.95 22.95
CA PHE A 197 -19.80 -10.37 23.12
C PHE A 197 -20.89 -11.12 23.91
N ASN A 198 -21.24 -12.35 23.51
CA ASN A 198 -22.20 -13.20 24.22
C ASN A 198 -21.47 -14.10 25.24
N PRO A 199 -21.74 -14.02 26.56
CA PRO A 199 -21.09 -14.90 27.54
C PRO A 199 -21.55 -16.36 27.44
N ASP A 200 -22.70 -16.61 26.83
CA ASP A 200 -23.29 -17.95 26.65
C ASP A 200 -23.02 -18.53 25.25
N VAL A 201 -21.92 -18.12 24.61
CA VAL A 201 -21.54 -18.66 23.30
C VAL A 201 -21.27 -20.16 23.43
N PRO A 202 -21.89 -20.99 22.58
CA PRO A 202 -21.55 -22.41 22.49
C PRO A 202 -20.05 -22.60 22.21
N LEU A 203 -19.42 -23.56 22.87
CA LEU A 203 -17.99 -23.86 22.69
C LEU A 203 -17.61 -24.02 21.20
N GLU A 204 -18.44 -24.70 20.43
CA GLU A 204 -18.24 -24.94 19.00
C GLU A 204 -18.07 -23.62 18.22
N ASN A 205 -18.84 -22.59 18.57
CA ASN A 205 -18.74 -21.27 17.96
C ASN A 205 -17.43 -20.57 18.31
N ILE A 206 -16.95 -20.71 19.56
CA ILE A 206 -15.65 -20.15 19.99
C ILE A 206 -14.51 -20.81 19.22
N VAL A 207 -14.50 -22.15 19.17
CA VAL A 207 -13.46 -22.92 18.46
C VAL A 207 -13.49 -22.62 16.97
N TYR A 208 -14.68 -22.50 16.36
CA TYR A 208 -14.82 -22.19 14.95
C TYR A 208 -14.40 -20.76 14.63
N ALA A 209 -14.76 -19.77 15.46
CA ALA A 209 -14.28 -18.40 15.32
C ALA A 209 -12.75 -18.30 15.46
N ALA A 210 -12.16 -19.02 16.42
CA ALA A 210 -10.72 -19.12 16.59
C ALA A 210 -10.04 -19.66 15.32
N LYS A 211 -10.60 -20.73 14.74
CA LYS A 211 -10.12 -21.33 13.48
C LYS A 211 -10.16 -20.34 12.31
N ILE A 212 -11.26 -19.61 12.12
CA ILE A 212 -11.38 -18.60 11.05
C ILE A 212 -10.32 -17.50 11.22
N LEU A 213 -10.11 -17.03 12.46
CA LEU A 213 -9.10 -16.01 12.75
C LEU A 213 -7.67 -16.53 12.50
N ASP A 214 -7.37 -17.76 12.93
CA ASP A 214 -6.08 -18.40 12.72
C ASP A 214 -5.77 -18.58 11.23
N GLU A 215 -6.73 -19.08 10.44
CA GLU A 215 -6.62 -19.25 8.99
C GLU A 215 -6.47 -17.91 8.26
N TYR A 216 -7.17 -16.86 8.72
CA TYR A 216 -6.98 -15.52 8.18
C TYR A 216 -5.55 -15.03 8.42
N GLN A 217 -5.02 -15.22 9.62
CA GLN A 217 -3.66 -14.80 9.94
C GLN A 217 -2.64 -15.58 9.10
N ASP A 218 -2.79 -16.89 8.94
CA ASP A 218 -1.88 -17.71 8.14
C ASP A 218 -1.89 -17.31 6.67
N ASN A 219 -3.08 -17.20 6.07
CA ASN A 219 -3.23 -16.77 4.68
C ASN A 219 -2.69 -15.35 4.47
N PHE A 220 -3.01 -14.42 5.38
CA PHE A 220 -2.53 -13.05 5.29
C PHE A 220 -1.01 -13.00 5.33
N TYR A 221 -0.35 -13.70 6.26
CA TYR A 221 1.11 -13.71 6.31
C TYR A 221 1.76 -14.40 5.12
N ALA A 222 1.17 -15.48 4.61
CA ALA A 222 1.64 -16.14 3.39
C ALA A 222 1.54 -15.22 2.16
N ASP A 223 0.40 -14.55 1.99
CA ASP A 223 0.19 -13.58 0.92
C ASP A 223 1.14 -12.39 1.04
N LEU A 224 1.33 -11.86 2.26
CA LEU A 224 2.28 -10.78 2.52
C LEU A 224 3.72 -11.20 2.21
N GLU A 225 4.11 -12.43 2.52
CA GLU A 225 5.44 -12.96 2.21
C GLU A 225 5.62 -13.13 0.70
N ALA A 226 4.63 -13.73 0.02
CA ALA A 226 4.64 -13.86 -1.44
C ALA A 226 4.72 -12.49 -2.13
N PHE A 227 3.93 -11.52 -1.68
CA PHE A 227 3.96 -10.16 -2.18
C PHE A 227 5.31 -9.48 -1.93
N ASN A 228 5.87 -9.61 -0.72
CA ASN A 228 7.20 -9.10 -0.40
C ASN A 228 8.29 -9.74 -1.28
N ASN A 229 8.20 -11.04 -1.56
CA ASN A 229 9.13 -11.75 -2.41
C ASN A 229 9.04 -11.28 -3.87
N ARG A 230 7.82 -11.05 -4.39
CA ARG A 230 7.59 -10.46 -5.72
C ARG A 230 8.15 -9.05 -5.82
N ILE A 231 7.91 -8.21 -4.81
CA ILE A 231 8.47 -6.85 -4.75
C ILE A 231 10.01 -6.89 -4.76
N GLN A 232 10.61 -7.78 -3.97
CA GLN A 232 12.07 -7.90 -3.92
C GLN A 232 12.64 -8.41 -5.25
N LEU A 233 11.97 -9.36 -5.90
CA LEU A 233 12.34 -9.84 -7.22
C LEU A 233 12.29 -8.70 -8.25
N LEU A 234 11.19 -7.95 -8.27
CA LEU A 234 11.03 -6.79 -9.16
C LEU A 234 12.12 -5.75 -8.91
N GLY A 235 12.39 -5.42 -7.64
CA GLY A 235 13.47 -4.49 -7.27
C GLY A 235 14.85 -4.96 -7.73
N LYS A 236 15.14 -6.27 -7.64
CA LYS A 236 16.39 -6.86 -8.15
C LYS A 236 16.47 -6.79 -9.68
N LEU A 237 15.38 -7.06 -10.39
CA LEU A 237 15.33 -6.98 -11.86
C LEU A 237 15.54 -5.54 -12.34
N VAL A 238 14.88 -4.57 -11.70
CA VAL A 238 15.07 -3.14 -12.02
C VAL A 238 16.51 -2.71 -11.72
N PHE A 239 17.06 -3.08 -10.57
CA PHE A 239 18.45 -2.77 -10.23
C PHE A 239 19.44 -3.37 -11.24
N LEU A 240 19.24 -4.64 -11.64
CA LEU A 240 20.07 -5.29 -12.65
C LEU A 240 19.95 -4.61 -14.01
N SER A 241 18.74 -4.23 -14.41
CA SER A 241 18.49 -3.48 -15.65
C SER A 241 19.21 -2.13 -15.64
N LEU A 242 19.14 -1.39 -14.53
CA LEU A 242 19.89 -0.13 -14.36
C LEU A 242 21.40 -0.36 -14.43
N LEU A 243 21.92 -1.43 -13.84
CA LEU A 243 23.35 -1.74 -13.86
C LEU A 243 23.84 -2.14 -15.25
N ILE A 244 23.06 -2.96 -15.97
CA ILE A 244 23.30 -3.28 -17.38
C ILE A 244 23.28 -1.98 -18.19
N TRP A 245 22.29 -1.14 -17.97
CA TRP A 245 22.17 0.11 -18.68
C TRP A 245 23.36 1.04 -18.41
N ILE A 246 23.84 1.19 -17.17
CA ILE A 246 25.03 1.99 -16.86
C ILE A 246 26.29 1.44 -17.56
N LEU A 247 26.43 0.12 -17.66
CA LEU A 247 27.59 -0.52 -18.30
C LEU A 247 27.54 -0.46 -19.83
N PHE A 248 26.35 -0.60 -20.41
CA PHE A 248 26.11 -0.74 -21.85
C PHE A 248 25.35 0.44 -22.47
N ALA A 249 25.21 1.55 -21.75
CA ALA A 249 24.41 2.70 -22.18
C ALA A 249 24.76 3.06 -23.63
N PRO A 250 23.79 3.00 -24.55
CA PRO A 250 24.05 3.33 -25.94
C PRO A 250 24.48 4.80 -26.02
N ASN A 251 25.34 5.12 -26.99
CA ASN A 251 25.70 6.50 -27.26
C ASN A 251 24.48 7.20 -27.86
N LEU A 252 23.70 7.87 -27.01
CA LEU A 252 22.49 8.58 -27.42
C LEU A 252 22.83 9.76 -28.35
N GLY A 253 24.09 10.21 -28.42
CA GLY A 253 24.56 11.20 -29.39
C GLY A 253 24.74 10.68 -30.82
N HIS A 254 24.08 9.57 -31.18
CA HIS A 254 23.88 9.10 -32.56
C HIS A 254 22.42 9.15 -33.01
N PHE A 255 21.48 9.45 -32.09
CA PHE A 255 20.18 9.89 -32.54
C PHE A 255 20.37 11.23 -33.26
N PRO A 256 19.74 11.41 -34.44
CA PRO A 256 19.83 12.68 -35.17
C PRO A 256 19.48 13.78 -34.18
N ASN A 257 20.38 14.74 -34.00
CA ASN A 257 20.06 15.86 -33.12
C ASN A 257 18.80 16.51 -33.69
N ALA A 258 17.97 17.15 -32.85
CA ALA A 258 16.84 17.92 -33.36
C ALA A 258 17.26 18.94 -34.44
N LYS A 259 18.54 19.35 -34.44
CA LYS A 259 19.16 20.18 -35.49
C LYS A 259 19.26 19.53 -36.87
N ASP A 260 19.24 18.20 -36.94
CA ASP A 260 19.33 17.39 -38.16
C ASP A 260 17.94 16.98 -38.67
N LEU A 261 16.88 17.14 -37.86
CA LEU A 261 15.51 17.00 -38.34
C LEU A 261 15.10 18.30 -39.06
N SER A 262 14.58 18.18 -40.28
CA SER A 262 14.04 19.34 -41.00
C SER A 262 12.87 19.95 -40.22
N GLU A 263 12.73 21.27 -40.22
CA GLU A 263 11.62 22.01 -39.60
C GLU A 263 10.25 21.39 -39.93
N ALA A 264 10.05 20.93 -41.17
CA ALA A 264 8.82 20.26 -41.63
C ALA A 264 8.46 18.98 -40.85
N VAL A 265 9.44 18.23 -40.34
CA VAL A 265 9.18 17.01 -39.55
C VAL A 265 8.76 17.39 -38.13
N ILE A 266 9.36 18.46 -37.59
CA ILE A 266 9.02 19.00 -36.27
C ILE A 266 7.59 19.56 -36.30
N GLU A 267 7.25 20.33 -37.34
CA GLU A 267 5.91 20.91 -37.54
C GLU A 267 4.85 19.81 -37.66
N LYS A 268 5.09 18.79 -38.50
CA LYS A 268 4.18 17.66 -38.68
C LYS A 268 3.97 16.84 -37.40
N GLN A 269 5.00 16.70 -36.57
CA GLN A 269 4.86 16.03 -35.27
C GLN A 269 4.11 16.88 -34.25
N ALA A 270 4.31 18.20 -34.25
CA ALA A 270 3.56 19.13 -33.41
C ALA A 270 2.07 19.12 -33.77
N GLU A 271 1.73 19.16 -35.06
CA GLU A 271 0.35 19.03 -35.55
C GLU A 271 -0.30 17.72 -35.09
N ALA A 272 0.38 16.58 -35.30
CA ALA A 272 -0.13 15.28 -34.88
C ALA A 272 -0.35 15.18 -33.35
N PHE A 273 0.51 15.85 -32.56
CA PHE A 273 0.33 15.91 -31.11
C PHE A 273 -0.89 16.76 -30.72
N TRP A 274 -1.06 17.93 -31.32
CA TRP A 274 -2.23 18.80 -31.08
C TRP A 274 -3.54 18.13 -31.49
N GLU A 275 -3.57 17.44 -32.63
CA GLU A 275 -4.72 16.63 -33.04
C GLU A 275 -5.05 15.55 -32.00
N ALA A 276 -4.05 14.84 -31.48
CA ALA A 276 -4.27 13.79 -30.48
C ALA A 276 -4.77 14.34 -29.13
N VAL A 277 -4.32 15.52 -28.71
CA VAL A 277 -4.80 16.18 -27.49
C VAL A 277 -6.26 16.60 -27.67
N HIS A 278 -6.59 17.27 -28.78
CA HIS A 278 -7.95 17.74 -29.02
C HIS A 278 -8.95 16.63 -29.36
N ALA A 279 -8.51 15.53 -29.98
CA ALA A 279 -9.35 14.35 -30.19
C ALA A 279 -9.82 13.71 -28.87
N LYS A 280 -9.11 13.95 -27.76
CA LYS A 280 -9.50 13.43 -26.44
C LYS A 280 -10.56 14.29 -25.77
N ASP A 281 -10.51 15.60 -25.99
CA ASP A 281 -11.51 16.54 -25.49
C ASP A 281 -12.85 16.35 -26.22
N SER A 282 -12.84 16.01 -27.52
CA SER A 282 -14.06 15.73 -28.27
C SER A 282 -14.75 14.41 -27.86
N VAL A 283 -13.97 13.36 -27.55
CA VAL A 283 -14.52 12.09 -27.04
C VAL A 283 -15.14 12.24 -25.65
N THR A 284 -14.60 13.13 -24.82
CA THR A 284 -15.13 13.38 -23.47
C THR A 284 -16.42 14.20 -23.50
N LEU A 285 -16.63 15.02 -24.54
CA LEU A 285 -17.88 15.77 -24.74
C LEU A 285 -19.01 14.89 -25.30
N GLN A 286 -18.70 13.97 -26.21
CA GLN A 286 -19.72 13.05 -26.76
C GLN A 286 -20.26 12.06 -25.73
N GLN A 287 -19.45 11.63 -24.75
CA GLN A 287 -19.93 10.73 -23.69
C GLN A 287 -20.86 11.40 -22.66
N ASN A 288 -20.93 12.73 -22.61
CA ASN A 288 -21.82 13.45 -21.70
C ASN A 288 -23.16 13.86 -22.34
N GLU A 289 -23.31 13.75 -23.67
CA GLU A 289 -24.57 14.09 -24.36
C GLU A 289 -25.50 12.88 -24.60
N GLU A 290 -25.03 11.64 -24.39
CA GLU A 290 -25.78 10.43 -24.74
C GLU A 290 -26.43 9.69 -23.54
N GLU A 291 -26.41 10.26 -22.33
CA GLU A 291 -27.10 9.72 -21.13
C GLU A 291 -28.10 10.73 -20.52
N GLU A 292 -29.05 11.26 -21.30
CA GLU A 292 -30.35 11.65 -20.73
C GLU A 292 -31.33 10.47 -20.90
N PRO A 293 -31.73 9.79 -19.81
CA PRO A 293 -32.74 8.73 -19.92
C PRO A 293 -34.08 9.34 -20.36
N PRO A 294 -34.82 8.68 -21.26
CA PRO A 294 -36.11 9.17 -21.71
C PRO A 294 -37.07 9.28 -20.52
N VAL A 295 -37.59 10.49 -20.31
CA VAL A 295 -38.65 10.77 -19.33
C VAL A 295 -39.87 9.89 -19.68
N PRO A 296 -40.34 9.02 -18.78
CA PRO A 296 -41.53 8.24 -19.04
C PRO A 296 -42.74 9.18 -19.16
N ALA A 297 -43.46 9.07 -20.27
CA ALA A 297 -44.71 9.76 -20.49
C ALA A 297 -45.70 9.41 -19.37
N VAL A 298 -46.14 10.43 -18.64
CA VAL A 298 -47.19 10.31 -17.63
C VAL A 298 -48.52 10.27 -18.38
N ASP A 299 -49.05 9.06 -18.57
CA ASP A 299 -50.43 8.86 -19.01
C ASP A 299 -51.38 9.34 -17.90
N LYS A 300 -51.94 10.53 -18.10
CA LYS A 300 -53.10 11.03 -17.38
C LYS A 300 -54.32 10.62 -18.19
N ASP A 301 -54.90 9.46 -17.92
CA ASP A 301 -56.30 9.13 -18.21
C ASP A 301 -56.62 7.69 -17.76
N SER A 302 -56.94 7.50 -16.48
CA SER A 302 -57.77 6.38 -16.04
C SER A 302 -58.19 6.57 -14.58
N LEU A 303 -59.26 7.33 -14.38
CA LEU A 303 -59.95 7.39 -13.10
C LEU A 303 -61.44 7.51 -13.38
N ASP A 304 -62.10 6.37 -13.60
CA ASP A 304 -63.51 6.23 -13.32
C ASP A 304 -63.94 4.76 -13.18
N GLN A 305 -64.96 4.55 -12.35
CA GLN A 305 -65.72 3.33 -12.04
C GLN A 305 -65.03 2.34 -11.06
N GLY A 306 -65.62 1.98 -9.92
CA GLY A 306 -66.99 2.13 -9.45
C GLY A 306 -67.57 0.75 -9.09
N GLY A 307 -67.95 0.59 -7.82
CA GLY A 307 -68.82 -0.48 -7.30
C GLY A 307 -68.14 -1.82 -7.04
N ASP A 308 -68.63 -2.66 -6.15
CA ASP A 308 -69.50 -2.55 -4.98
C ASP A 308 -69.57 -3.99 -4.41
N GLU A 309 -69.97 -4.12 -3.15
CA GLU A 309 -70.49 -5.36 -2.50
C GLU A 309 -69.49 -6.48 -2.14
N SER A 310 -69.25 -6.71 -0.84
CA SER A 310 -69.97 -7.67 0.03
C SER A 310 -69.25 -9.05 0.03
N SER A 311 -68.93 -9.75 1.12
CA SER A 311 -69.63 -9.89 2.40
C SER A 311 -68.70 -10.47 3.48
N ALA A 312 -69.11 -10.24 4.73
CA ALA A 312 -69.16 -11.23 5.83
C ALA A 312 -67.87 -11.62 6.59
N THR A 313 -67.67 -10.95 7.76
CA THR A 313 -67.74 -11.48 9.15
C THR A 313 -66.47 -12.24 9.60
N GLN A 314 -65.86 -12.04 10.78
CA GLN A 314 -66.35 -11.53 12.06
C GLN A 314 -65.17 -11.22 13.01
N GLU A 315 -65.28 -10.09 13.71
CA GLU A 315 -64.91 -9.74 15.11
C GLU A 315 -63.93 -10.67 15.86
N THR A 316 -62.87 -10.16 16.52
CA THR A 316 -63.01 -9.34 17.73
C THR A 316 -61.90 -8.30 17.95
N SER A 317 -62.36 -7.22 18.54
CA SER A 317 -61.77 -5.94 18.90
C SER A 317 -60.89 -5.98 20.14
N GLU A 318 -59.87 -5.12 20.18
CA GLU A 318 -59.55 -4.15 21.26
C GLU A 318 -58.28 -3.38 20.81
N SER A 319 -58.42 -2.16 20.31
CA SER A 319 -58.61 -0.89 21.02
C SER A 319 -57.27 -0.18 21.28
N GLN A 320 -57.25 1.09 20.86
CA GLN A 320 -56.44 2.21 21.33
C GLN A 320 -55.15 2.62 20.59
N THR A 321 -55.39 3.68 19.80
CA THR A 321 -54.67 4.96 19.73
C THR A 321 -53.38 5.05 18.93
N ASP A 322 -53.56 5.48 17.69
CA ASP A 322 -52.61 6.25 16.90
C ASP A 322 -52.11 7.49 17.65
N THR A 323 -50.80 7.67 17.67
CA THR A 323 -50.17 8.98 17.75
C THR A 323 -48.98 8.96 16.79
N LEU A 324 -49.16 9.58 15.63
CA LEU A 324 -48.11 9.90 14.67
C LEU A 324 -47.03 10.75 15.35
N PRO A 325 -45.74 10.40 15.27
CA PRO A 325 -44.69 11.36 15.56
C PRO A 325 -44.33 12.16 14.30
N ALA A 326 -44.20 13.45 14.54
CA ALA A 326 -43.90 14.54 13.62
C ALA A 326 -42.59 14.39 12.84
N ASP A 327 -42.55 15.14 11.74
CA ASP A 327 -41.38 15.38 10.90
C ASP A 327 -40.11 15.73 11.69
N PRO A 328 -38.93 15.24 11.27
CA PRO A 328 -37.68 15.63 11.90
C PRO A 328 -37.34 17.11 11.60
N PRO A 329 -36.83 17.86 12.59
CA PRO A 329 -36.48 19.26 12.41
C PRO A 329 -35.30 19.44 11.45
N SER A 330 -35.42 20.43 10.58
CA SER A 330 -34.35 20.97 9.75
C SER A 330 -33.18 21.42 10.63
N VAL A 331 -32.02 20.78 10.46
CA VAL A 331 -30.78 21.19 11.10
C VAL A 331 -30.19 22.34 10.29
N ASP A 332 -30.23 23.54 10.87
CA ASP A 332 -29.52 24.72 10.39
C ASP A 332 -28.01 24.43 10.35
N THR A 333 -27.43 24.62 9.17
CA THR A 333 -25.98 24.55 8.94
C THR A 333 -25.40 25.93 9.27
N PRO A 334 -24.43 26.05 10.19
CA PRO A 334 -23.79 27.35 10.43
C PRO A 334 -22.91 27.74 9.23
N GLU A 335 -23.13 28.98 8.75
CA GLU A 335 -22.26 29.67 7.80
C GLU A 335 -20.81 29.65 8.28
N ILE A 336 -19.92 29.10 7.46
CA ILE A 336 -18.47 29.23 7.64
C ILE A 336 -18.04 30.44 6.81
N GLU A 337 -17.80 31.56 7.49
CA GLU A 337 -17.10 32.73 6.94
C GLU A 337 -15.72 32.32 6.42
N SER A 338 -15.54 32.43 5.10
CA SER A 338 -14.24 32.26 4.46
C SER A 338 -13.39 33.53 4.67
N ILE A 339 -12.45 33.46 5.60
CA ILE A 339 -11.39 34.46 5.74
C ILE A 339 -10.41 34.31 4.57
N ILE A 340 -10.46 35.23 3.62
CA ILE A 340 -9.50 35.41 2.53
C ILE A 340 -8.35 36.29 3.05
N PRO A 341 -7.07 35.84 3.04
CA PRO A 341 -5.96 36.72 3.31
C PRO A 341 -5.60 37.54 2.06
N ASP A 342 -5.56 38.86 2.23
CA ASP A 342 -5.22 39.86 1.24
C ASP A 342 -3.86 39.62 0.56
N THR A 343 -3.86 39.75 -0.77
CA THR A 343 -2.65 39.79 -1.59
C THR A 343 -2.25 41.25 -1.81
N PRO A 344 -1.00 41.67 -1.56
CA PRO A 344 -0.61 43.05 -1.77
C PRO A 344 -0.48 43.37 -3.26
N GLN A 345 -1.24 44.37 -3.69
CA GLN A 345 -1.10 45.06 -4.97
C GLN A 345 0.31 45.66 -5.08
N THR A 346 1.02 45.32 -6.16
CA THR A 346 2.21 46.06 -6.57
C THR A 346 1.84 46.96 -7.75
N ASN A 347 2.09 48.25 -7.53
CA ASN A 347 1.73 49.34 -8.41
C ASN A 347 2.51 49.29 -9.73
N ASN A 348 1.77 49.45 -10.81
CA ASN A 348 2.28 49.86 -12.10
C ASN A 348 2.94 51.24 -11.97
N SER A 349 4.23 51.33 -12.30
CA SER A 349 4.87 52.60 -12.64
C SER A 349 5.30 52.54 -14.10
N SER A 350 4.54 53.29 -14.89
CA SER A 350 4.88 53.86 -16.19
C SER A 350 6.33 54.35 -16.24
N MET A 351 7.06 53.97 -17.29
CA MET A 351 8.29 54.65 -17.69
C MET A 351 8.22 54.94 -19.19
N ASP A 352 8.23 56.23 -19.47
CA ASP A 352 7.99 56.86 -20.76
C ASP A 352 9.02 56.47 -21.82
N GLN A 353 8.52 56.27 -23.04
CA GLN A 353 9.29 56.41 -24.27
C GLN A 353 9.47 57.90 -24.60
N PRO A 354 10.55 58.25 -25.32
CA PRO A 354 10.43 59.30 -26.31
C PRO A 354 10.75 58.80 -27.71
N LEU A 355 9.77 58.99 -28.60
CA LEU A 355 9.97 59.15 -30.04
C LEU A 355 10.73 60.45 -30.31
N GLY A 356 11.54 60.46 -31.38
CA GLY A 356 11.72 61.70 -32.16
C GLY A 356 13.07 61.94 -32.82
N SER A 357 13.21 61.45 -34.06
CA SER A 357 13.77 62.14 -35.25
C SER A 357 15.16 62.81 -35.19
N ALA A 358 16.05 62.42 -36.11
CA ALA A 358 16.35 63.22 -37.32
C ALA A 358 17.49 62.65 -38.21
N LYS A 359 17.17 62.52 -39.50
CA LYS A 359 18.03 62.63 -40.70
C LYS A 359 19.37 63.37 -40.49
N LYS A 360 20.49 62.84 -41.04
CA LYS A 360 21.13 63.31 -42.30
C LYS A 360 22.50 62.65 -42.58
N ASP A 361 22.73 62.45 -43.88
CA ASP A 361 23.99 62.55 -44.64
C ASP A 361 25.06 61.41 -44.59
N SER A 362 25.01 60.59 -45.65
CA SER A 362 26.13 60.08 -46.49
C SER A 362 27.33 61.06 -46.59
N PRO A 363 28.59 60.66 -46.94
CA PRO A 363 28.87 59.71 -48.02
C PRO A 363 30.20 58.89 -48.01
N LYS A 364 30.26 57.96 -48.99
CA LYS A 364 31.42 57.56 -49.82
C LYS A 364 32.52 56.62 -49.28
N LYS A 365 32.77 55.61 -50.15
CA LYS A 365 34.06 55.02 -50.55
C LYS A 365 34.79 54.12 -49.54
N ASN A 366 34.82 52.81 -49.80
CA ASN A 366 35.87 52.21 -50.62
C ASN A 366 35.65 50.69 -50.75
N VAL A 367 35.64 50.23 -51.99
CA VAL A 367 35.76 48.84 -52.41
C VAL A 367 37.24 48.44 -52.30
N PRO A 368 37.56 47.30 -51.68
CA PRO A 368 38.73 46.55 -52.10
C PRO A 368 38.29 45.23 -52.73
N ASP A 369 38.72 45.05 -53.98
CA ASP A 369 38.66 43.80 -54.73
C ASP A 369 39.19 42.64 -53.89
N LYS A 370 38.29 41.72 -53.54
CA LYS A 370 38.64 40.47 -52.90
C LYS A 370 39.00 39.49 -54.00
N LYS A 371 40.30 39.40 -54.29
CA LYS A 371 40.90 38.33 -55.12
C LYS A 371 40.33 36.97 -54.70
N GLU A 372 39.64 36.33 -55.63
CA GLU A 372 39.40 34.89 -55.62
C GLU A 372 40.75 34.18 -55.70
N THR A 373 41.30 33.81 -54.55
CA THR A 373 42.24 32.69 -54.49
C THR A 373 41.40 31.43 -54.33
N THR A 374 41.19 30.74 -55.45
CA THR A 374 40.87 29.31 -55.47
C THR A 374 41.78 28.57 -54.50
N PRO A 375 41.27 27.97 -53.41
CA PRO A 375 42.09 27.14 -52.56
C PRO A 375 42.37 25.85 -53.32
N ASP A 376 43.65 25.63 -53.66
CA ASP A 376 44.17 24.34 -54.10
C ASP A 376 43.66 23.26 -53.14
N LYS A 377 42.72 22.44 -53.62
CA LYS A 377 42.26 21.20 -52.98
C LYS A 377 43.41 20.18 -53.01
N LYS A 378 44.49 20.43 -52.27
CA LYS A 378 45.34 19.36 -51.78
C LYS A 378 44.50 18.59 -50.77
N ALA A 379 43.91 17.49 -51.23
CA ALA A 379 43.22 16.52 -50.40
C ALA A 379 44.15 16.11 -49.25
N ALA A 380 43.98 16.74 -48.09
CA ALA A 380 44.65 16.38 -46.87
C ALA A 380 44.26 14.93 -46.61
N LYS A 381 45.23 14.01 -46.78
CA LYS A 381 45.03 12.61 -46.45
C LYS A 381 44.50 12.57 -45.02
N PRO A 382 43.33 11.96 -44.75
CA PRO A 382 42.80 11.89 -43.41
C PRO A 382 43.88 11.26 -42.54
N ASP A 383 44.27 11.98 -41.49
CA ASP A 383 45.25 11.56 -40.50
C ASP A 383 44.66 10.34 -39.77
N LYS A 384 44.85 9.15 -40.37
CA LYS A 384 44.34 7.85 -39.91
C LYS A 384 45.22 7.34 -38.78
N ASP A 385 45.41 8.14 -37.74
CA ASP A 385 45.99 7.63 -36.51
C ASP A 385 44.91 6.83 -35.77
N PRO A 386 44.95 5.48 -35.78
CA PRO A 386 43.94 4.65 -35.13
C PRO A 386 43.85 4.91 -33.61
N ASN A 387 44.93 5.43 -32.99
CA ASN A 387 44.90 5.79 -31.57
C ASN A 387 44.09 7.06 -31.30
N LYS A 388 44.13 8.07 -32.19
CA LYS A 388 43.31 9.28 -32.04
C LYS A 388 41.81 8.97 -32.17
N GLN A 389 41.42 8.08 -33.09
CA GLN A 389 40.03 7.62 -33.21
C GLN A 389 39.54 6.88 -31.96
N LYS A 390 40.40 6.01 -31.40
CA LYS A 390 40.06 5.28 -30.17
C LYS A 390 39.83 6.23 -28.99
N ILE A 391 40.73 7.21 -28.77
CA ILE A 391 40.60 8.18 -27.66
C ILE A 391 39.33 9.05 -27.80
N SER A 392 39.01 9.50 -29.01
CA SER A 392 37.80 10.27 -29.29
C SER A 392 36.52 9.49 -28.96
N TRP A 393 36.47 8.22 -29.35
CA TRP A 393 35.34 7.33 -29.06
C TRP A 393 35.11 7.19 -27.55
N TRP A 394 36.17 6.91 -26.77
CA TRP A 394 36.06 6.79 -25.31
C TRP A 394 35.57 8.06 -24.63
N LYS A 395 36.02 9.23 -25.07
CA LYS A 395 35.62 10.52 -24.51
C LYS A 395 34.12 10.79 -24.72
N LYS A 396 33.58 10.48 -25.90
CA LYS A 396 32.15 10.64 -26.21
C LYS A 396 31.26 9.72 -25.38
N HIS A 397 31.67 8.47 -25.15
CA HIS A 397 30.92 7.53 -24.30
C HIS A 397 30.98 7.90 -22.81
N TYR A 398 32.09 8.48 -22.37
CA TYR A 398 32.25 8.90 -20.98
C TYR A 398 31.27 10.02 -20.59
N GLU A 399 31.05 11.00 -21.46
CA GLU A 399 30.13 12.11 -21.21
C GLU A 399 28.67 11.65 -21.13
N ALA A 400 28.23 10.79 -22.06
CA ALA A 400 26.88 10.23 -22.03
C ALA A 400 26.61 9.42 -20.75
N ARG A 401 27.58 8.60 -20.32
CA ARG A 401 27.50 7.84 -19.07
C ARG A 401 27.43 8.76 -17.85
N ARG A 402 28.26 9.79 -17.80
CA ARG A 402 28.26 10.75 -16.69
C ARG A 402 26.91 11.47 -16.58
N LEU A 403 26.36 11.93 -17.70
CA LEU A 403 25.07 12.62 -17.73
C LEU A 403 23.94 11.70 -17.23
N SER A 404 23.93 10.46 -17.67
CA SER A 404 22.94 9.48 -17.22
C SER A 404 23.03 9.12 -15.73
N LEU A 405 24.26 9.08 -15.18
CA LEU A 405 24.45 8.90 -13.74
C LEU A 405 23.88 10.07 -12.96
N PHE A 406 24.02 11.30 -13.46
CA PHE A 406 23.38 12.47 -12.84
C PHE A 406 21.86 12.39 -12.88
N VAL A 407 21.27 11.99 -14.01
CA VAL A 407 19.81 11.77 -14.11
C VAL A 407 19.33 10.73 -13.10
N ILE A 408 20.03 9.58 -13.03
CA ILE A 408 19.72 8.49 -12.09
C ILE A 408 19.80 8.98 -10.64
N LEU A 409 20.87 9.70 -10.29
CA LEU A 409 21.09 10.23 -8.95
C LEU A 409 20.02 11.27 -8.59
N THR A 410 19.68 12.16 -9.50
CA THR A 410 18.67 13.20 -9.29
C THR A 410 17.26 12.60 -9.15
N GLY A 411 16.91 11.61 -9.97
CA GLY A 411 15.65 10.86 -9.80
C GLY A 411 15.60 10.09 -8.48
N PHE A 412 16.74 9.54 -8.04
CA PHE A 412 16.85 8.92 -6.72
C PHE A 412 16.65 9.94 -5.59
N ILE A 413 17.26 11.12 -5.67
CA ILE A 413 17.05 12.21 -4.70
C ILE A 413 15.58 12.63 -4.66
N GLY A 414 14.93 12.83 -5.82
CA GLY A 414 13.50 13.15 -5.88
C GLY A 414 12.63 12.09 -5.18
N SER A 415 12.95 10.82 -5.36
CA SER A 415 12.26 9.72 -4.69
C SER A 415 12.48 9.69 -3.17
N LEU A 416 13.69 10.02 -2.68
CA LEU A 416 13.98 10.17 -1.26
C LEU A 416 13.19 11.32 -0.63
N VAL A 417 13.14 12.49 -1.28
CA VAL A 417 12.36 13.63 -0.81
C VAL A 417 10.86 13.28 -0.77
N SER A 418 10.35 12.61 -1.81
CA SER A 418 8.95 12.15 -1.85
C SER A 418 8.62 11.20 -0.68
N ALA A 419 9.51 10.23 -0.42
CA ALA A 419 9.38 9.27 0.68
C ALA A 419 9.45 9.95 2.05
N PHE A 420 10.38 10.90 2.23
CA PHE A 420 10.52 11.68 3.47
C PHE A 420 9.27 12.51 3.76
N LEU A 421 8.78 13.27 2.78
CA LEU A 421 7.54 14.05 2.91
C LEU A 421 6.32 13.17 3.24
N ARG A 422 6.30 11.93 2.75
CA ARG A 422 5.25 10.96 3.08
C ARG A 422 5.39 10.44 4.50
N SER A 423 6.62 10.19 4.96
CA SER A 423 6.86 9.79 6.35
C SER A 423 6.40 10.84 7.35
N ILE A 424 6.45 12.12 6.99
CA ILE A 424 5.94 13.22 7.83
C ILE A 424 4.40 13.24 7.85
N LYS A 425 3.74 13.00 6.69
CA LYS A 425 2.27 13.04 6.60
C LYS A 425 1.58 11.82 7.21
N ILE A 426 2.25 10.67 7.27
CA ILE A 426 1.73 9.48 7.95
C ILE A 426 1.99 9.65 9.45
N GLY A 427 1.21 10.51 10.11
CA GLY A 427 1.15 10.61 11.57
C GLY A 427 0.67 9.30 12.21
N GLU A 428 0.83 9.18 13.53
CA GLU A 428 0.81 7.99 14.41
C GLU A 428 -0.26 6.89 14.19
N LYS A 429 -1.28 7.09 13.35
CA LYS A 429 -2.35 6.12 13.06
C LYS A 429 -2.04 5.13 11.91
N ALA A 430 -0.77 4.87 11.61
CA ALA A 430 -0.42 3.88 10.59
C ALA A 430 -0.74 2.46 11.05
N PHE A 431 -1.66 1.78 10.35
CA PHE A 431 -2.02 0.38 10.56
C PHE A 431 -0.75 -0.50 10.63
N ILE A 432 -0.72 -1.45 11.58
CA ILE A 432 0.43 -2.33 11.92
C ILE A 432 1.12 -2.99 10.69
N PRO A 433 0.43 -3.35 9.58
CA PRO A 433 1.06 -3.87 8.37
C PRO A 433 2.05 -2.91 7.70
N ASN A 434 1.87 -1.59 7.82
CA ASN A 434 2.71 -0.60 7.14
C ASN A 434 4.17 -0.64 7.62
N LYS A 435 4.42 -1.06 8.86
CA LYS A 435 5.78 -1.17 9.41
C LYS A 435 6.59 -2.32 8.77
N PHE A 436 5.92 -3.40 8.37
CA PHE A 436 6.58 -4.54 7.71
C PHE A 436 6.91 -4.25 6.24
N PHE A 437 6.05 -3.51 5.56
CA PHE A 437 6.25 -3.14 4.17
C PHE A 437 7.15 -1.94 3.96
N GLY A 438 7.29 -1.09 4.98
CA GLY A 438 8.01 0.18 4.88
C GLY A 438 9.32 0.07 4.11
N ARG A 439 10.19 -0.89 4.45
CA ARG A 439 11.50 -1.03 3.79
C ARG A 439 11.44 -1.62 2.38
N SER A 440 10.71 -2.72 2.17
CA SER A 440 10.66 -3.36 0.86
C SER A 440 9.92 -2.50 -0.16
N VAL A 441 8.81 -1.90 0.25
CA VAL A 441 8.03 -0.97 -0.58
C VAL A 441 8.85 0.30 -0.82
N MET A 442 9.56 0.84 0.17
CA MET A 442 10.45 1.97 -0.05
C MET A 442 11.55 1.64 -1.08
N ASN A 443 12.20 0.48 -0.97
CA ASN A 443 13.19 0.07 -1.97
C ASN A 443 12.59 -0.05 -3.37
N ALA A 444 11.41 -0.66 -3.49
CA ALA A 444 10.72 -0.79 -4.77
C ALA A 444 10.36 0.57 -5.38
N ARG A 445 9.92 1.51 -4.54
CA ARG A 445 9.63 2.89 -4.93
C ARG A 445 10.87 3.61 -5.43
N LEU A 446 11.96 3.55 -4.67
CA LEU A 446 13.24 4.13 -5.08
C LEU A 446 13.65 3.60 -6.46
N MET A 447 13.56 2.27 -6.66
CA MET A 447 13.91 1.64 -7.93
C MET A 447 12.99 2.07 -9.09
N LEU A 448 11.67 2.11 -8.87
CA LEU A 448 10.70 2.51 -9.89
C LEU A 448 10.88 3.99 -10.29
N SER A 449 11.10 4.87 -9.30
CA SER A 449 11.38 6.28 -9.53
C SER A 449 12.67 6.50 -10.33
N THR A 450 13.74 5.76 -10.00
CA THR A 450 14.99 5.83 -10.78
C THR A 450 14.80 5.30 -12.20
N ALA A 451 14.05 4.21 -12.38
CA ALA A 451 13.73 3.69 -13.71
C ALA A 451 12.89 4.68 -14.54
N SER A 452 11.93 5.37 -13.91
CA SER A 452 11.12 6.41 -14.53
C SER A 452 11.97 7.60 -14.98
N ALA A 453 12.87 8.09 -14.12
CA ALA A 453 13.81 9.16 -14.48
C ALA A 453 14.69 8.77 -15.68
N LEU A 454 15.18 7.53 -15.70
CA LEU A 454 15.96 7.00 -16.81
C LEU A 454 15.13 6.92 -18.10
N ALA A 455 13.89 6.45 -18.02
CA ALA A 455 12.99 6.37 -19.17
C ALA A 455 12.73 7.76 -19.77
N ILE A 456 12.45 8.77 -18.93
CA ILE A 456 12.28 10.15 -19.38
C ILE A 456 13.54 10.67 -20.07
N TYR A 457 14.72 10.40 -19.51
CA TYR A 457 15.97 10.75 -20.18
C TYR A 457 16.13 10.08 -21.55
N ILE A 458 15.78 8.79 -21.68
CA ILE A 458 15.81 8.10 -22.97
C ILE A 458 14.84 8.74 -23.96
N PHE A 459 13.59 9.02 -23.56
CA PHE A 459 12.60 9.63 -24.45
C PHE A 459 12.97 11.06 -24.87
N LEU A 460 13.49 11.86 -23.95
CA LEU A 460 13.95 13.22 -24.25
C LEU A 460 15.20 13.22 -25.15
N SER A 461 16.15 12.31 -24.90
CA SER A 461 17.39 12.23 -25.69
C SER A 461 17.20 11.61 -27.07
N THR A 462 16.23 10.72 -27.24
CA THR A 462 15.87 10.15 -28.55
C THR A 462 15.02 11.11 -29.39
N GLY A 463 14.56 12.22 -28.81
CA GLY A 463 13.66 13.16 -29.49
C GLY A 463 12.25 12.60 -29.66
N VAL A 464 11.86 11.49 -29.04
CA VAL A 464 10.48 10.98 -29.16
C VAL A 464 9.47 11.99 -28.59
N ILE A 465 9.90 12.80 -27.62
CA ILE A 465 9.09 13.83 -26.96
C ILE A 465 9.65 15.21 -27.33
N PHE A 466 9.06 15.87 -28.32
CA PHE A 466 9.37 17.25 -28.72
C PHE A 466 8.48 18.25 -27.98
N ILE A 467 8.64 18.38 -26.65
CA ILE A 467 7.90 19.40 -25.89
C ILE A 467 8.54 20.79 -26.05
N PHE A 468 9.82 20.84 -26.38
CA PHE A 468 10.58 22.10 -26.44
C PHE A 468 11.15 22.29 -27.85
N GLN A 469 10.91 23.47 -28.44
CA GLN A 469 11.41 23.88 -29.76
C GLN A 469 12.94 24.16 -29.77
N GLY A 470 13.70 23.61 -28.82
CA GLY A 470 15.12 23.90 -28.64
C GLY A 470 15.89 22.78 -27.95
N PRO A 471 17.24 22.88 -27.91
CA PRO A 471 18.06 21.91 -27.19
C PRO A 471 17.67 21.92 -25.71
N ILE A 472 17.35 20.73 -25.19
CA ILE A 472 17.00 20.54 -23.79
C ILE A 472 18.21 20.93 -22.94
N SER A 473 18.05 21.93 -22.08
CA SER A 473 19.12 22.33 -21.16
C SER A 473 19.35 21.24 -20.12
N PHE A 474 20.59 21.16 -19.62
CA PHE A 474 20.97 20.16 -18.62
C PHE A 474 20.13 20.32 -17.34
N GLU A 475 19.86 21.55 -16.94
CA GLU A 475 19.05 21.92 -15.77
C GLU A 475 17.60 21.44 -15.91
N LEU A 476 17.03 21.58 -17.11
CA LEU A 476 15.68 21.14 -17.41
C LEU A 476 15.59 19.60 -17.36
N LEU A 477 16.58 18.91 -17.91
CA LEU A 477 16.67 17.46 -17.84
C LEU A 477 16.75 16.96 -16.39
N LEU A 478 17.58 17.59 -15.55
CA LEU A 478 17.66 17.24 -14.12
C LEU A 478 16.35 17.52 -13.38
N THR A 479 15.66 18.61 -13.73
CA THR A 479 14.36 18.94 -13.17
C THR A 479 13.32 17.86 -13.51
N PHE A 480 13.26 17.42 -14.77
CA PHE A 480 12.40 16.32 -15.17
C PHE A 480 12.75 15.01 -14.46
N ALA A 481 14.03 14.68 -14.34
CA ALA A 481 14.48 13.50 -13.61
C ALA A 481 14.05 13.55 -12.13
N PHE A 482 14.18 14.72 -11.50
CA PHE A 482 13.76 14.95 -10.12
C PHE A 482 12.24 14.76 -9.98
N VAL A 483 11.44 15.39 -10.85
CA VAL A 483 9.97 15.28 -10.87
C VAL A 483 9.52 13.84 -11.17
N ALA A 484 10.21 13.12 -12.05
CA ALA A 484 10.00 11.70 -12.28
C ALA A 484 10.15 10.89 -10.99
N GLY A 485 11.08 11.32 -10.13
CA GLY A 485 11.25 10.79 -8.78
C GLY A 485 9.98 10.82 -7.92
N PHE A 486 9.06 11.77 -8.17
CA PHE A 486 7.77 11.93 -7.50
C PHE A 486 6.61 11.21 -8.18
N SER A 487 6.82 10.63 -9.38
CA SER A 487 5.76 10.00 -10.20
C SER A 487 5.01 8.87 -9.48
N GLU A 488 5.61 8.27 -8.45
CA GLU A 488 4.95 7.31 -7.55
C GLU A 488 3.59 7.83 -7.04
N ARG A 489 3.51 9.13 -6.68
CA ARG A 489 2.28 9.70 -6.14
C ARG A 489 1.15 9.73 -7.16
N LEU A 490 1.49 9.96 -8.43
CA LEU A 490 0.52 9.96 -9.51
C LEU A 490 -0.01 8.55 -9.74
N ILE A 491 0.89 7.55 -9.82
CA ILE A 491 0.50 6.15 -10.01
C ILE A 491 -0.38 5.67 -8.84
N LEU A 492 0.00 5.96 -7.60
CA LEU A 492 -0.78 5.55 -6.44
C LEU A 492 -2.15 6.24 -6.39
N ARG A 493 -2.23 7.54 -6.70
CA ARG A 493 -3.52 8.24 -6.77
C ARG A 493 -4.41 7.68 -7.87
N SER A 494 -3.85 7.35 -9.04
CA SER A 494 -4.59 6.73 -10.14
C SER A 494 -5.10 5.34 -9.77
N VAL A 495 -4.25 4.50 -9.16
CA VAL A 495 -4.66 3.15 -8.70
C VAL A 495 -5.72 3.25 -7.60
N GLU A 496 -5.54 4.15 -6.62
CA GLU A 496 -6.54 4.36 -5.56
C GLU A 496 -7.88 4.86 -6.12
N LYS A 497 -7.87 5.73 -7.13
CA LYS A 497 -9.08 6.22 -7.80
C LYS A 497 -9.81 5.09 -8.53
N LEU A 498 -9.09 4.32 -9.35
CA LEU A 498 -9.64 3.17 -10.08
C LEU A 498 -10.20 2.10 -9.14
N THR A 499 -9.47 1.77 -8.06
CA THR A 499 -9.92 0.74 -7.11
C THR A 499 -11.16 1.19 -6.33
N LYS A 500 -11.27 2.49 -5.98
CA LYS A 500 -12.49 3.01 -5.33
C LYS A 500 -13.67 2.96 -6.29
N GLU A 501 -13.48 3.42 -7.52
CA GLU A 501 -14.51 3.46 -8.55
C GLU A 501 -15.06 2.06 -8.85
N GLU A 502 -14.20 1.05 -8.97
CA GLU A 502 -14.60 -0.36 -9.13
C GLU A 502 -15.38 -0.89 -7.89
N LEU A 503 -14.95 -0.52 -6.67
CA LEU A 503 -15.67 -0.89 -5.45
C LEU A 503 -17.04 -0.19 -5.30
N TYR A 504 -17.21 1.01 -5.85
CA TYR A 504 -18.49 1.71 -5.88
C TYR A 504 -19.41 1.13 -6.96
N MET A 505 -18.89 0.85 -8.16
CA MET A 505 -19.66 0.26 -9.26
C MET A 505 -20.08 -1.18 -8.98
N GLY A 506 -19.23 -1.98 -8.33
CA GLY A 506 -19.59 -3.35 -7.91
C GLY A 506 -20.66 -3.39 -6.82
N ARG A 507 -20.91 -2.29 -6.11
CA ARG A 507 -21.96 -2.18 -5.10
C ARG A 507 -23.31 -1.81 -5.71
N LYS A 508 -23.34 -0.91 -6.70
CA LYS A 508 -24.56 -0.53 -7.45
C LYS A 508 -25.18 -1.66 -8.27
N LYS A 509 -24.45 -2.73 -8.59
CA LYS A 509 -24.99 -3.89 -9.34
C LYS A 509 -25.69 -4.94 -8.47
N LYS A 510 -25.74 -4.75 -7.15
CA LYS A 510 -26.35 -5.69 -6.19
C LYS A 510 -27.57 -5.16 -5.47
N ASP A 511 -27.87 -3.88 -5.66
CA ASP A 511 -29.14 -3.25 -5.32
C ASP A 511 -29.93 -3.11 -6.63
#